data_AF-A0A0R3URN2-F1
#
_entry.id   AF-A0A0R3URN2-F1
#
_cell.length_a   1.000
_cell.length_b   1.000
_cell.length_c   1.000
_cell.angle_alpha   90.00
_cell.angle_beta   90.00
_cell.angle_gamma   90.00
#
_symmetry.space_group_name_H-M   'P 1'
#
loop_
_entity.id
_entity.type
_entity.pdbx_description
1 polymer ?
#
loop_
_entity_poly.entity_id
_entity_poly.type
_entity_poly.pdbx_seq_one_letter_code
_entity_poly.pdbx_strand_id
1 'polypeptide(L)'
;MGAGVVAYLGAFTVDYRSVVTAEWHKLTMELNVPCSTTFKIADTLGDPVKIREWNIAGLPVDSFSTDNGIIATNSNRWALCIDPQGQANKWIKNMEKDHDLHVIKMTDGNYVRTLENAIQFGWSVLLENVGETLDPVMEPILQKLVFRQSGSDYIRLGDEVLEYNNDFKLFITTRLRNPHYVPEISVKVCLINFMITPMGLTDQLLGIVAAMEKPELEAKKNQLIIESAENKRTLKDLEDKILEVLSSSEGNILEDETAISILSSSKTLSQEITEKQAVAEKTQVEIDSTRSGYIPVASHGAILFFCIADLGNIDPMYQYSLTWFVNLYIMSIKSSEPSDDLATRVKNLNDNFTKVIYRNVCRSLFEGAKLLFPLTMCVALLKSR
;
A
#
# COMPACT_ATOMS: atom_id res chain seq x y z
N MET A 1 -11.38 15.96 10.58
CA MET A 1 -11.71 14.61 10.08
C MET A 1 -10.48 13.77 9.74
N GLY A 2 -9.52 14.26 8.93
CA GLY A 2 -8.30 13.50 8.60
C GLY A 2 -7.57 12.90 9.81
N ALA A 3 -7.34 13.70 10.87
CA ALA A 3 -6.77 13.21 12.12
C ALA A 3 -7.58 12.08 12.79
N GLY A 4 -8.92 12.13 12.71
CA GLY A 4 -9.79 11.08 13.23
C GLY A 4 -9.65 9.76 12.45
N VAL A 5 -9.50 9.84 11.13
CA VAL A 5 -9.25 8.66 10.28
C VAL A 5 -7.93 8.00 10.67
N VAL A 6 -6.85 8.79 10.79
CA VAL A 6 -5.52 8.29 11.20
C VAL A 6 -5.54 7.69 12.60
N ALA A 7 -6.23 8.31 13.54
CA ALA A 7 -6.24 7.86 14.93
C ALA A 7 -7.09 6.60 15.16
N TYR A 8 -8.25 6.49 14.51
CA TYR A 8 -9.28 5.51 14.89
C TYR A 8 -9.61 4.50 13.80
N LEU A 9 -9.46 4.84 12.52
CA LEU A 9 -10.02 4.02 11.44
C LEU A 9 -9.05 2.98 10.86
N GLY A 10 -7.76 3.03 11.22
CA GLY A 10 -6.73 2.13 10.71
C GLY A 10 -7.08 0.64 10.78
N ALA A 11 -7.67 0.16 11.87
CA ALA A 11 -7.95 -1.27 12.05
C ALA A 11 -9.15 -1.78 11.22
N PHE A 12 -9.96 -0.89 10.65
CA PHE A 12 -11.25 -1.25 10.06
C PHE A 12 -11.20 -1.50 8.55
N THR A 13 -12.21 -2.20 8.04
CA THR A 13 -12.41 -2.50 6.61
C THR A 13 -12.86 -1.27 5.83
N VAL A 14 -12.69 -1.31 4.50
CA VAL A 14 -13.07 -0.21 3.60
C VAL A 14 -14.53 0.23 3.76
N ASP A 15 -15.46 -0.73 3.88
CA ASP A 15 -16.89 -0.44 4.01
C ASP A 15 -17.18 0.29 5.32
N TYR A 16 -16.60 -0.18 6.43
CA TYR A 16 -16.81 0.43 7.73
C TYR A 16 -16.20 1.85 7.80
N ARG A 17 -14.99 2.03 7.25
CA ARG A 17 -14.37 3.36 7.14
C ARG A 17 -15.25 4.31 6.33
N SER A 18 -15.82 3.84 5.22
CA SER A 18 -16.67 4.64 4.34
C SER A 18 -17.96 5.09 5.05
N VAL A 19 -18.60 4.20 5.82
CA VAL A 19 -19.78 4.55 6.63
C VAL A 19 -19.44 5.61 7.67
N VAL A 20 -18.39 5.39 8.47
CA VAL A 20 -18.02 6.31 9.55
C VAL A 20 -17.57 7.67 9.02
N THR A 21 -16.77 7.69 7.95
CA THR A 21 -16.34 8.95 7.33
C THR A 21 -17.49 9.74 6.72
N ALA A 22 -18.47 9.07 6.10
CA ALA A 22 -19.67 9.72 5.60
C ALA A 22 -20.52 10.31 6.74
N GLU A 23 -20.66 9.58 7.85
CA GLU A 23 -21.36 10.05 9.04
C GLU A 23 -20.66 11.26 9.67
N TRP A 24 -19.33 11.20 9.84
CA TRP A 24 -18.55 12.32 10.35
C TRP A 24 -18.65 13.54 9.43
N HIS A 25 -18.59 13.35 8.12
CA HIS A 25 -18.74 14.44 7.14
C HIS A 25 -20.12 15.09 7.23
N LYS A 26 -21.18 14.27 7.30
CA LYS A 26 -22.55 14.76 7.52
C LYS A 26 -22.67 15.57 8.80
N LEU A 27 -22.14 15.08 9.91
CA LEU A 27 -22.17 15.79 11.19
C LEU A 27 -21.40 17.12 11.12
N THR A 28 -20.25 17.16 10.46
CA THR A 28 -19.50 18.41 10.28
C THR A 28 -20.28 19.46 9.48
N MET A 29 -21.04 19.03 8.47
CA MET A 29 -21.92 19.92 7.71
C MET A 29 -23.10 20.42 8.56
N GLU A 30 -23.75 19.53 9.33
CA GLU A 30 -24.86 19.90 10.22
C GLU A 30 -24.43 20.88 11.32
N LEU A 31 -23.20 20.74 11.82
CA LEU A 31 -22.61 21.63 12.82
C LEU A 31 -22.04 22.93 12.21
N ASN A 32 -22.19 23.14 10.90
CA ASN A 32 -21.64 24.29 10.17
C ASN A 32 -20.12 24.47 10.34
N VAL A 33 -19.38 23.38 10.50
CA VAL A 33 -17.92 23.41 10.50
C VAL A 33 -17.45 23.60 9.06
N PRO A 34 -16.60 24.60 8.75
CA PRO A 34 -16.08 24.81 7.40
C PRO A 34 -15.34 23.56 6.90
N CYS A 35 -15.85 22.92 5.87
CA CYS A 35 -15.27 21.73 5.27
C CYS A 35 -15.56 21.68 3.76
N SER A 36 -14.78 20.88 3.04
CA SER A 36 -15.00 20.62 1.62
C SER A 36 -16.31 19.85 1.40
N THR A 37 -16.90 20.00 0.21
CA THR A 37 -18.13 19.29 -0.19
C THR A 37 -17.94 17.78 -0.24
N THR A 38 -16.72 17.32 -0.53
CA THR A 38 -16.33 15.92 -0.50
C THR A 38 -15.09 15.77 0.36
N PHE A 39 -15.02 14.69 1.12
CA PHE A 39 -13.87 14.38 1.96
C PHE A 39 -13.15 13.14 1.43
N LYS A 40 -11.85 13.30 1.19
CA LYS A 40 -10.90 12.21 0.97
C LYS A 40 -9.67 12.48 1.81
N ILE A 41 -9.19 11.47 2.53
CA ILE A 41 -7.98 11.64 3.33
C ILE A 41 -6.76 11.94 2.46
N ALA A 42 -6.66 11.31 1.28
CA ALA A 42 -5.60 11.57 0.31
C ALA A 42 -5.48 13.05 -0.09
N ASP A 43 -6.59 13.76 -0.24
CA ASP A 43 -6.57 15.19 -0.61
C ASP A 43 -6.14 16.10 0.57
N THR A 44 -6.23 15.59 1.80
CA THR A 44 -5.94 16.38 3.02
C THR A 44 -4.57 16.10 3.63
N LEU A 45 -4.14 14.84 3.62
CA LEU A 45 -2.93 14.35 4.29
C LEU A 45 -2.01 13.57 3.34
N GLY A 46 -2.44 13.32 2.10
CA GLY A 46 -1.66 12.64 1.09
C GLY A 46 -0.77 13.60 0.33
N ASP A 47 0.49 13.24 0.16
CA ASP A 47 1.38 13.88 -0.81
C ASP A 47 1.34 13.05 -2.10
N PRO A 48 0.90 13.60 -3.25
CA PRO A 48 0.85 12.88 -4.52
C PRO A 48 2.19 12.27 -4.94
N VAL A 49 3.33 12.89 -4.59
CA VAL A 49 4.66 12.37 -4.89
C VAL A 49 4.94 11.14 -4.03
N LYS A 50 4.72 11.21 -2.71
CA LYS A 50 4.89 10.06 -1.80
C LYS A 50 3.97 8.89 -2.15
N ILE A 51 2.71 9.17 -2.48
CA ILE A 51 1.76 8.14 -2.91
C ILE A 51 2.28 7.42 -4.16
N ARG A 52 2.89 8.15 -5.10
CA ARG A 52 3.52 7.54 -6.29
C ARG A 52 4.73 6.71 -5.94
N GLU A 53 5.60 7.17 -5.05
CA GLU A 53 6.73 6.39 -4.53
C GLU A 53 6.25 5.10 -3.87
N TRP A 54 5.17 5.14 -3.09
CA TRP A 54 4.57 3.93 -2.49
C TRP A 54 4.06 2.95 -3.54
N ASN A 55 3.41 3.45 -4.60
CA ASN A 55 2.95 2.61 -5.70
C ASN A 55 4.12 1.93 -6.43
N ILE A 56 5.23 2.65 -6.64
CA ILE A 56 6.47 2.10 -7.20
C ILE A 56 7.08 1.04 -6.26
N ALA A 57 7.05 1.29 -4.95
CA ALA A 57 7.44 0.32 -3.92
C ALA A 57 6.46 -0.87 -3.80
N GLY A 58 5.36 -0.86 -4.54
CA GLY A 58 4.45 -1.98 -4.69
C GLY A 58 3.18 -1.90 -3.85
N LEU A 59 2.88 -0.76 -3.22
CA LEU A 59 1.55 -0.51 -2.62
C LEU A 59 0.50 -0.47 -3.74
N PRO A 60 -0.68 -1.08 -3.58
CA PRO A 60 -1.74 -0.98 -4.57
C PRO A 60 -2.28 0.45 -4.70
N VAL A 61 -2.73 0.81 -5.91
CA VAL A 61 -3.25 2.15 -6.27
C VAL A 61 -4.68 2.42 -5.78
N ASP A 62 -5.32 1.46 -5.13
CA ASP A 62 -6.67 1.64 -4.61
C ASP A 62 -6.70 2.62 -3.42
N SER A 63 -7.87 3.24 -3.20
CA SER A 63 -8.03 4.25 -2.15
C SER A 63 -7.78 3.68 -0.76
N PHE A 64 -8.17 2.44 -0.48
CA PHE A 64 -7.98 1.83 0.83
C PHE A 64 -6.50 1.58 1.14
N SER A 65 -5.74 1.09 0.16
CA SER A 65 -4.29 0.94 0.25
C SER A 65 -3.58 2.28 0.39
N THR A 66 -4.01 3.30 -0.35
CA THR A 66 -3.48 4.67 -0.23
C THR A 66 -3.74 5.24 1.17
N ASP A 67 -4.96 5.08 1.69
CA ASP A 67 -5.33 5.49 3.05
C ASP A 67 -4.46 4.77 4.09
N ASN A 68 -4.22 3.47 3.92
CA ASN A 68 -3.33 2.70 4.79
C ASN A 68 -1.90 3.24 4.77
N GLY A 69 -1.39 3.61 3.59
CA GLY A 69 -0.09 4.27 3.45
C GLY A 69 -0.03 5.58 4.24
N ILE A 70 -1.04 6.44 4.08
CA ILE A 70 -1.15 7.72 4.80
C ILE A 70 -1.22 7.50 6.32
N ILE A 71 -2.01 6.54 6.78
CA ILE A 71 -2.13 6.23 8.22
C ILE A 71 -0.79 5.72 8.75
N ALA A 72 -0.10 4.85 8.01
CA ALA A 72 1.19 4.29 8.40
C ALA A 72 2.28 5.36 8.51
N THR A 73 2.28 6.37 7.63
CA THR A 73 3.31 7.42 7.63
C THR A 73 2.98 8.62 8.51
N ASN A 74 1.70 8.91 8.76
CA ASN A 74 1.27 10.12 9.48
C ASN A 74 0.82 9.84 10.92
N SER A 75 0.77 8.57 11.34
CA SER A 75 0.49 8.20 12.73
C SER A 75 1.68 8.49 13.64
N ASN A 76 1.42 9.07 14.81
CA ASN A 76 2.45 9.21 15.84
C ASN A 76 2.82 7.86 16.49
N ARG A 77 1.89 6.90 16.53
CA ARG A 77 2.13 5.55 17.05
C ARG A 77 2.65 4.66 15.94
N TRP A 78 3.59 3.77 16.26
CA TRP A 78 4.14 2.82 15.29
C TRP A 78 3.05 1.97 14.66
N ALA A 79 3.13 1.79 13.35
CA ALA A 79 2.16 1.02 12.58
C ALA A 79 2.35 -0.48 12.81
N LEU A 80 1.28 -1.15 13.24
CA LEU A 80 1.16 -2.61 13.24
C LEU A 80 0.19 -3.01 12.12
N CYS A 81 0.76 -3.51 11.04
CA CYS A 81 0.05 -3.90 9.84
C CYS A 81 -0.47 -5.34 9.96
N ILE A 82 -1.79 -5.50 9.97
CA ILE A 82 -2.47 -6.79 9.83
C ILE A 82 -2.42 -7.18 8.36
N ASP A 83 -1.46 -8.04 8.02
CA ASP A 83 -1.02 -8.32 6.65
C ASP A 83 -0.91 -9.83 6.38
N PRO A 84 -2.04 -10.56 6.32
CA PRO A 84 -2.04 -12.00 6.06
C PRO A 84 -1.48 -12.38 4.68
N GLN A 85 -1.51 -11.46 3.71
CA GLN A 85 -1.00 -11.70 2.35
C GLN A 85 0.45 -11.24 2.12
N GLY A 86 1.07 -10.55 3.08
CA GLY A 86 2.44 -10.04 2.95
C GLY A 86 2.59 -8.80 2.05
N GLN A 87 1.50 -8.10 1.78
CA GLN A 87 1.46 -6.91 0.93
C GLN A 87 2.17 -5.71 1.59
N ALA A 88 1.84 -5.41 2.84
CA ALA A 88 2.50 -4.36 3.62
C ALA A 88 3.97 -4.70 3.82
N ASN A 89 4.27 -5.96 4.13
CA ASN A 89 5.64 -6.45 4.32
C ASN A 89 6.51 -6.21 3.08
N LYS A 90 6.01 -6.56 1.89
CA LYS A 90 6.70 -6.32 0.62
C LYS A 90 6.87 -4.84 0.32
N TRP A 91 5.82 -4.05 0.56
CA TRP A 91 5.85 -2.60 0.36
C TRP A 91 6.91 -1.93 1.25
N ILE A 92 6.92 -2.21 2.56
CA ILE A 92 7.90 -1.64 3.51
C ILE A 92 9.32 -2.02 3.11
N LYS A 93 9.56 -3.29 2.72
CA LYS A 93 10.89 -3.75 2.27
C LYS A 93 11.41 -3.01 1.05
N ASN A 94 10.52 -2.69 0.10
CA ASN A 94 10.91 -1.96 -1.09
C ASN A 94 11.07 -0.46 -0.80
N MET A 95 10.23 0.10 0.08
CA MET A 95 10.25 1.52 0.44
C MET A 95 11.51 1.89 1.25
N GLU A 96 11.94 1.04 2.18
CA GLU A 96 13.10 1.29 3.04
C GLU A 96 14.37 0.59 2.56
N LYS A 97 14.42 0.16 1.29
CA LYS A 97 15.54 -0.58 0.71
C LYS A 97 16.86 0.19 0.77
N ASP A 98 16.79 1.52 0.61
CA ASP A 98 17.96 2.41 0.60
C ASP A 98 18.26 3.01 1.99
N HIS A 99 17.50 2.63 3.03
CA HIS A 99 17.64 3.14 4.42
C HIS A 99 18.05 2.05 5.42
N ASP A 100 18.91 1.11 5.00
CA ASP A 100 19.46 0.03 5.83
C ASP A 100 18.39 -0.72 6.65
N LEU A 101 17.35 -1.22 5.96
CA LEU A 101 16.27 -1.97 6.60
C LEU A 101 16.73 -3.30 7.21
N HIS A 102 16.57 -3.44 8.52
CA HIS A 102 16.81 -4.67 9.26
C HIS A 102 15.51 -5.43 9.51
N VAL A 103 15.42 -6.65 8.98
CA VAL A 103 14.25 -7.52 9.15
C VAL A 103 14.51 -8.47 10.32
N ILE A 104 13.66 -8.44 11.34
CA ILE A 104 13.80 -9.23 12.57
C ILE A 104 12.50 -9.94 12.95
N LYS A 105 12.60 -11.00 13.75
CA LYS A 105 11.47 -11.66 14.41
C LYS A 105 11.72 -11.76 15.91
N MET A 106 10.66 -11.71 16.71
CA MET A 106 10.78 -11.88 18.16
C MET A 106 11.33 -13.26 18.57
N THR A 107 11.26 -14.25 17.67
CA THR A 107 11.84 -15.59 17.87
C THR A 107 13.36 -15.62 17.70
N ASP A 108 13.97 -14.57 17.14
CA ASP A 108 15.39 -14.54 16.86
C ASP A 108 16.16 -14.20 18.13
N GLY A 109 17.08 -15.05 18.58
CA GLY A 109 17.75 -14.85 19.88
C GLY A 109 18.55 -13.54 20.02
N ASN A 110 18.89 -12.88 18.91
CA ASN A 110 19.65 -11.63 18.88
C ASN A 110 18.82 -10.40 18.48
N TYR A 111 17.49 -10.50 18.40
CA TYR A 111 16.67 -9.41 17.86
C TYR A 111 16.80 -8.11 18.68
N VAL A 112 16.92 -8.22 20.01
CA VAL A 112 17.10 -7.07 20.92
C VAL A 112 18.39 -6.33 20.58
N ARG A 113 19.49 -7.05 20.35
CA ARG A 113 20.77 -6.43 19.98
C ARG A 113 20.71 -5.73 18.62
N THR A 114 20.02 -6.31 17.65
CA THR A 114 19.79 -5.64 16.35
C THR A 114 19.00 -4.35 16.54
N LEU A 115 18.01 -4.36 17.43
CA LEU A 115 17.19 -3.21 17.75
C LEU A 115 17.97 -2.11 18.47
N GLU A 116 18.84 -2.47 19.43
CA GLU A 116 19.74 -1.54 20.12
C GLU A 116 20.64 -0.78 19.14
N ASN A 117 21.22 -1.50 18.18
CA ASN A 117 22.05 -0.91 17.13
C ASN A 117 21.20 0.00 16.22
N ALA A 118 20.03 -0.47 15.80
CA ALA A 118 19.16 0.31 14.92
C ALA A 118 18.73 1.64 15.55
N ILE A 119 18.46 1.66 16.85
CA ILE A 119 18.12 2.89 17.59
C ILE A 119 19.29 3.88 17.60
N GLN A 120 20.51 3.40 17.84
CA GLN A 120 21.70 4.27 17.89
C GLN A 120 22.11 4.79 16.52
N PHE A 121 22.05 3.94 15.49
CA PHE A 121 22.47 4.29 14.13
C PHE A 121 21.35 4.90 13.27
N GLY A 122 20.11 4.92 13.75
CA GLY A 122 18.97 5.46 12.99
C GLY A 122 18.50 4.55 11.86
N TRP A 123 18.71 3.23 11.97
CA TRP A 123 18.28 2.28 10.95
C TRP A 123 16.78 2.02 10.99
N SER A 124 16.22 1.63 9.84
CA SER A 124 14.84 1.14 9.78
C SER A 124 14.77 -0.32 10.23
N VAL A 125 13.74 -0.68 11.00
CA VAL A 125 13.49 -2.06 11.46
C VAL A 125 12.11 -2.52 11.05
N LEU A 126 12.02 -3.72 10.46
CA LEU A 126 10.77 -4.43 10.21
C LEU A 126 10.68 -5.66 11.11
N LEU A 127 9.77 -5.59 12.09
CA LEU A 127 9.42 -6.71 12.96
C LEU A 127 8.33 -7.57 12.30
N GLU A 128 8.69 -8.80 11.91
CA GLU A 128 7.79 -9.70 11.18
C GLU A 128 7.08 -10.72 12.07
N ASN A 129 5.87 -11.09 11.64
CA ASN A 129 5.09 -12.20 12.19
C ASN A 129 4.81 -12.05 13.69
N VAL A 130 4.51 -10.83 14.12
CA VAL A 130 4.09 -10.58 15.49
C VAL A 130 2.81 -11.34 15.80
N GLY A 131 2.79 -12.05 16.92
CA GLY A 131 1.62 -12.75 17.42
C GLY A 131 0.59 -11.80 18.04
N GLU A 132 -0.21 -12.30 18.97
CA GLU A 132 -1.15 -11.47 19.76
C GLU A 132 -0.46 -10.80 20.96
N THR A 133 0.77 -11.21 21.27
CA THR A 133 1.61 -10.66 22.34
C THR A 133 2.87 -10.03 21.77
N LEU A 134 3.29 -8.90 22.34
CA LEU A 134 4.57 -8.26 22.09
C LEU A 134 5.49 -8.45 23.29
N ASP A 135 6.79 -8.54 23.04
CA ASP A 135 7.79 -8.63 24.11
C ASP A 135 7.81 -7.31 24.92
N PRO A 136 7.69 -7.36 26.27
CA PRO A 136 7.77 -6.17 27.13
C PRO A 136 9.03 -5.34 26.96
N VAL A 137 10.14 -5.91 26.47
CA VAL A 137 11.36 -5.13 26.19
C VAL A 137 11.12 -4.03 25.14
N MET A 138 10.14 -4.21 24.25
CA MET A 138 9.77 -3.24 23.21
C MET A 138 9.00 -2.04 23.77
N GLU A 139 8.50 -2.13 25.00
CA GLU A 139 7.60 -1.14 25.59
C GLU A 139 8.09 0.31 25.50
N PRO A 140 9.36 0.61 25.84
CA PRO A 140 9.87 1.98 25.76
C PRO A 140 9.85 2.53 24.33
N ILE A 141 10.08 1.67 23.34
CA ILE A 141 10.09 2.04 21.92
C ILE A 141 8.67 2.28 21.44
N LEU A 142 7.73 1.39 21.78
CA LEU A 142 6.33 1.49 21.36
C LEU A 142 5.68 2.77 21.87
N GLN A 143 5.98 3.14 23.12
CA GLN A 143 5.51 4.38 23.75
C GLN A 143 6.35 5.61 23.42
N LYS A 144 7.50 5.44 22.75
CA LYS A 144 8.50 6.49 22.50
C LYS A 144 8.92 7.21 23.80
N LEU A 145 9.29 6.44 24.83
CA LEU A 145 9.79 6.93 26.13
C LEU A 145 11.22 7.49 26.02
N VAL A 146 11.41 8.44 25.11
CA VAL A 146 12.66 9.15 24.88
C VAL A 146 12.79 10.26 25.92
N PHE A 147 13.96 10.37 26.54
CA PHE A 147 14.28 11.39 27.52
C PHE A 147 15.58 12.09 27.13
N ARG A 148 15.68 13.38 27.47
CA ARG A 148 16.85 14.19 27.11
C ARG A 148 17.85 14.21 28.26
N GLN A 149 19.10 13.89 27.96
CA GLN A 149 20.21 13.93 28.92
C GLN A 149 21.41 14.63 28.27
N SER A 150 22.01 15.60 28.95
CA SER A 150 23.21 16.32 28.45
C SER A 150 23.10 16.90 27.03
N GLY A 151 21.87 17.22 26.58
CA GLY A 151 21.63 17.80 25.25
C GLY A 151 21.35 16.80 24.13
N SER A 152 21.54 15.50 24.36
CA SER A 152 21.16 14.41 23.43
C SER A 152 19.91 13.68 23.93
N ASP A 153 19.20 13.04 23.01
CA ASP A 153 18.02 12.23 23.30
C ASP A 153 18.44 10.78 23.55
N TYR A 154 17.83 10.13 24.54
CA TYR A 154 18.16 8.78 24.99
C TYR A 154 16.89 7.96 25.21
N ILE A 155 17.00 6.64 25.11
CA ILE A 155 15.94 5.70 25.46
C ILE A 155 16.51 4.56 26.29
N ARG A 156 15.76 4.11 27.31
CA ARG A 156 16.15 2.95 28.11
C ARG A 156 15.50 1.70 27.52
N LEU A 157 16.30 0.70 27.17
CA LEU A 157 15.86 -0.59 26.64
C LEU A 157 16.39 -1.71 27.54
N GLY A 158 15.51 -2.31 28.34
CA GLY A 158 15.94 -3.20 29.43
C GLY A 158 16.82 -2.45 30.44
N ASP A 159 18.04 -2.92 30.64
CA ASP A 159 19.01 -2.31 31.55
C ASP A 159 19.92 -1.29 30.85
N GLU A 160 19.95 -1.27 29.52
CA GLU A 160 20.81 -0.40 28.72
C GLU A 160 20.18 0.97 28.46
N VAL A 161 21.01 2.02 28.43
CA VAL A 161 20.61 3.37 28.05
C VAL A 161 21.28 3.70 26.72
N LEU A 162 20.47 3.88 25.69
CA LEU A 162 20.92 4.06 24.31
C LEU A 162 20.72 5.51 23.89
N GLU A 163 21.69 6.07 23.18
CA GLU A 163 21.47 7.33 22.45
C GLU A 163 20.41 7.09 21.36
N TYR A 164 19.40 7.95 21.32
CA TYR A 164 18.26 7.82 20.43
C TYR A 164 18.47 8.65 19.17
N ASN A 165 18.59 7.97 18.03
CA ASN A 165 18.61 8.65 16.74
C ASN A 165 17.18 8.90 16.25
N ASN A 166 16.87 10.15 15.90
CA ASN A 166 15.55 10.56 15.42
C ASN A 166 15.18 9.98 14.04
N ASP A 167 16.16 9.49 13.27
CA ASP A 167 15.93 8.84 11.98
C ASP A 167 15.47 7.37 12.13
N PHE A 168 15.52 6.80 13.34
CA PHE A 168 15.05 5.44 13.60
C PHE A 168 13.57 5.28 13.25
N LYS A 169 13.25 4.20 12.52
CA LYS A 169 11.89 3.82 12.16
C LYS A 169 11.59 2.37 12.51
N LEU A 170 10.42 2.13 13.09
CA LEU A 170 9.92 0.79 13.38
C LEU A 170 8.62 0.50 12.61
N PHE A 171 8.63 -0.61 11.89
CA PHE A 171 7.47 -1.18 11.23
C PHE A 171 7.15 -2.56 11.80
N ILE A 172 5.86 -2.84 12.03
CA ILE A 172 5.43 -4.10 12.62
C ILE A 172 4.42 -4.77 11.68
N THR A 173 4.59 -6.06 11.40
CA THR A 173 3.66 -6.83 10.57
C THR A 173 3.22 -8.12 11.27
N THR A 174 1.95 -8.47 11.11
CA THR A 174 1.41 -9.77 11.52
C THR A 174 0.76 -10.48 10.34
N ARG A 175 0.89 -11.81 10.29
CA ARG A 175 0.18 -12.65 9.32
C ARG A 175 -1.15 -13.17 9.83
N LEU A 176 -1.48 -12.89 11.10
CA LEU A 176 -2.77 -13.26 11.68
C LEU A 176 -3.86 -12.48 10.96
N ARG A 177 -4.88 -13.18 10.44
CA ARG A 177 -5.96 -12.56 9.68
C ARG A 177 -6.89 -11.71 10.55
N ASN A 178 -7.15 -12.19 11.77
CA ASN A 178 -8.01 -11.54 12.76
C ASN A 178 -7.42 -11.72 14.17
N PRO A 179 -6.31 -11.02 14.48
CA PRO A 179 -5.66 -11.13 15.79
C PRO A 179 -6.49 -10.46 16.89
N HIS A 180 -6.55 -11.09 18.06
CA HIS A 180 -7.18 -10.55 19.26
C HIS A 180 -6.15 -9.84 20.15
N TYR A 181 -5.83 -8.60 19.79
CA TYR A 181 -4.97 -7.77 20.61
C TYR A 181 -5.69 -7.29 21.87
N VAL A 182 -5.01 -7.38 23.01
CA VAL A 182 -5.49 -6.77 24.25
C VAL A 182 -5.49 -5.24 24.14
N PRO A 183 -6.38 -4.53 24.84
CA PRO A 183 -6.48 -3.07 24.76
C PRO A 183 -5.15 -2.35 25.02
N GLU A 184 -4.32 -2.92 25.89
CA GLU A 184 -2.98 -2.42 26.18
C GLU A 184 -2.11 -2.28 24.92
N ILE A 185 -2.14 -3.25 24.00
CA ILE A 185 -1.40 -3.18 22.73
C ILE A 185 -2.05 -2.14 21.81
N SER A 186 -3.38 -2.14 21.69
CA SER A 186 -4.14 -1.24 20.81
C SER A 186 -3.98 0.25 21.14
N VAL A 187 -3.62 0.58 22.39
CA VAL A 187 -3.31 1.97 22.78
C VAL A 187 -1.90 2.36 22.34
N LYS A 188 -0.94 1.44 22.38
CA LYS A 188 0.49 1.71 22.10
C LYS A 188 0.82 1.75 20.61
N VAL A 189 0.19 0.89 19.81
CA VAL A 189 0.40 0.85 18.35
C VAL A 189 -0.77 1.40 17.56
N CYS A 190 -0.51 1.84 16.34
CA CYS A 190 -1.55 2.11 15.35
C CYS A 190 -1.83 0.82 14.58
N LEU A 191 -2.95 0.16 14.88
CA LEU A 191 -3.39 -1.01 14.13
C LEU A 191 -3.87 -0.57 12.75
N ILE A 192 -3.33 -1.19 11.69
CA ILE A 192 -3.70 -0.92 10.30
C ILE A 192 -4.07 -2.21 9.60
N ASN A 193 -5.27 -2.27 9.05
CA ASN A 193 -5.75 -3.40 8.29
C ASN A 193 -5.24 -3.34 6.85
N PHE A 194 -4.25 -4.18 6.53
CA PHE A 194 -3.65 -4.33 5.20
C PHE A 194 -4.17 -5.57 4.47
N MET A 195 -5.31 -6.14 4.88
CA MET A 195 -5.95 -7.20 4.09
C MET A 195 -6.25 -6.71 2.68
N ILE A 196 -5.89 -7.55 1.71
CA ILE A 196 -6.13 -7.24 0.30
C ILE A 196 -7.63 -7.10 0.01
N THR A 197 -8.00 -6.05 -0.73
CA THR A 197 -9.39 -5.79 -1.11
C THR A 197 -9.74 -6.45 -2.46
N PRO A 198 -11.03 -6.71 -2.75
CA PRO A 198 -11.45 -7.19 -4.06
C PRO A 198 -10.98 -6.31 -5.23
N MET A 199 -11.07 -5.00 -5.06
CA MET A 199 -10.58 -4.04 -6.05
C MET A 199 -9.06 -4.08 -6.20
N GLY A 200 -8.32 -4.04 -5.08
CA GLY A 200 -6.85 -4.08 -5.11
C GLY A 200 -6.31 -5.37 -5.73
N LEU A 201 -6.93 -6.52 -5.45
CA LEU A 201 -6.56 -7.78 -6.09
C LEU A 201 -6.93 -7.80 -7.58
N THR A 202 -8.09 -7.26 -7.96
CA THR A 202 -8.49 -7.16 -9.37
C THR A 202 -7.47 -6.34 -10.15
N ASP A 203 -7.06 -5.18 -9.65
CA ASP A 203 -6.04 -4.35 -10.31
C ASP A 203 -4.69 -5.06 -10.41
N GLN A 204 -4.30 -5.79 -9.35
CA GLN A 204 -3.08 -6.59 -9.35
C GLN A 204 -3.11 -7.70 -10.42
N LEU A 205 -4.20 -8.47 -10.48
CA LEU A 205 -4.38 -9.54 -11.47
C LEU A 205 -4.50 -8.98 -12.89
N LEU A 206 -5.09 -7.79 -13.05
CA LEU A 206 -5.17 -7.07 -14.32
C LEU A 206 -3.79 -6.69 -14.83
N GLY A 207 -2.92 -6.16 -13.95
CA GLY A 207 -1.52 -5.89 -14.29
C GLY A 207 -0.78 -7.15 -14.76
N ILE A 208 -0.99 -8.29 -14.09
CA ILE A 208 -0.35 -9.56 -14.45
C ILE A 208 -0.81 -10.08 -15.81
N VAL A 209 -2.12 -10.10 -16.08
CA VAL A 209 -2.62 -10.60 -17.37
C VAL A 209 -2.25 -9.64 -18.50
N ALA A 210 -2.30 -8.32 -18.27
CA ALA A 210 -1.87 -7.33 -19.26
C ALA A 210 -0.37 -7.49 -19.59
N ALA A 211 0.49 -7.69 -18.59
CA ALA A 211 1.91 -7.93 -18.79
C ALA A 211 2.21 -9.20 -19.59
N MET A 212 1.39 -10.25 -19.42
CA MET A 212 1.57 -11.52 -20.12
C MET A 212 1.04 -11.48 -21.56
N GLU A 213 -0.09 -10.82 -21.79
CA GLU A 213 -0.72 -10.76 -23.12
C GLU A 213 -0.12 -9.65 -24.00
N LYS A 214 0.25 -8.51 -23.40
CA LYS A 214 0.78 -7.32 -24.09
C LYS A 214 1.96 -6.72 -23.32
N PRO A 215 3.12 -7.42 -23.28
CA PRO A 215 4.27 -7.00 -22.49
C PRO A 215 4.79 -5.60 -22.86
N GLU A 216 4.76 -5.24 -24.14
CA GLU A 216 5.19 -3.92 -24.62
C GLU A 216 4.34 -2.79 -24.04
N LEU A 217 3.01 -2.98 -23.92
CA LEU A 217 2.12 -1.98 -23.35
C LEU A 217 2.37 -1.80 -21.85
N GLU A 218 2.61 -2.88 -21.11
CA GLU A 218 2.89 -2.78 -19.67
C GLU A 218 4.28 -2.18 -19.41
N ALA A 219 5.28 -2.48 -20.24
CA ALA A 219 6.59 -1.83 -20.18
C ALA A 219 6.46 -0.32 -20.42
N LYS A 220 5.71 0.09 -21.46
CA LYS A 220 5.43 1.50 -21.74
C LYS A 220 4.68 2.18 -20.60
N LYS A 221 3.71 1.50 -19.98
CA LYS A 221 2.99 2.00 -18.81
C LYS A 221 3.93 2.25 -17.63
N ASN A 222 4.79 1.29 -17.31
CA ASN A 222 5.74 1.41 -16.21
C ASN A 222 6.72 2.57 -16.45
N GLN A 223 7.20 2.72 -17.69
CA GLN A 223 8.02 3.86 -18.07
C GLN A 223 7.29 5.19 -17.89
N LEU A 224 6.04 5.30 -18.36
CA LEU A 224 5.22 6.51 -18.18
C LEU A 224 4.96 6.84 -16.71
N ILE A 225 4.81 5.83 -15.84
CA ILE A 225 4.65 6.05 -14.40
C ILE A 225 5.91 6.67 -13.80
N ILE A 226 7.09 6.17 -14.16
CA ILE A 226 8.38 6.68 -13.68
C ILE A 226 8.60 8.10 -14.20
N GLU A 227 8.43 8.32 -15.50
CA GLU A 227 8.58 9.65 -16.13
C GLU A 227 7.59 10.66 -15.55
N SER A 228 6.34 10.27 -15.30
CA SER A 228 5.34 11.15 -14.69
C SER A 228 5.68 11.48 -13.23
N ALA A 229 6.24 10.54 -12.48
CA ALA A 229 6.69 10.80 -11.11
C ALA A 229 7.87 11.78 -11.08
N GLU A 230 8.85 11.60 -11.96
CA GLU A 230 10.00 12.51 -12.10
C GLU A 230 9.56 13.90 -12.55
N ASN A 231 8.66 14.00 -13.52
CA ASN A 231 8.08 15.27 -13.98
C ASN A 231 7.38 16.02 -12.84
N LYS A 232 6.55 15.33 -12.05
CA LYS A 232 5.86 15.95 -10.90
C LYS A 232 6.81 16.39 -9.81
N ARG A 233 7.83 15.59 -9.51
CA ARG A 233 8.88 15.97 -8.57
C ARG A 233 9.60 17.23 -9.04
N THR A 234 10.03 17.25 -10.30
CA THR A 234 10.71 18.41 -10.90
C THR A 234 9.84 19.66 -10.90
N LEU A 235 8.53 19.53 -11.15
CA LEU A 235 7.60 20.65 -11.05
C LEU A 235 7.54 21.22 -9.62
N LYS A 236 7.45 20.36 -8.61
CA LYS A 236 7.44 20.76 -7.19
C LYS A 236 8.76 21.44 -6.80
N ASP A 237 9.89 20.85 -7.18
CA ASP A 237 11.22 21.42 -6.91
C ASP A 237 11.38 22.80 -7.58
N LEU A 238 10.82 22.99 -8.78
CA LEU A 238 10.77 24.30 -9.45
C LEU A 238 9.85 25.29 -8.72
N GLU A 239 8.69 24.87 -8.23
CA GLU A 239 7.80 25.71 -7.42
C GLU A 239 8.47 26.17 -6.13
N ASP A 240 9.10 25.24 -5.41
CA ASP A 240 9.82 25.53 -4.17
C ASP A 240 11.00 26.48 -4.42
N LYS A 241 11.75 26.28 -5.52
CA LYS A 241 12.82 27.19 -5.93
C LYS A 241 12.32 28.59 -6.29
N ILE A 242 11.16 28.69 -6.96
CA ILE A 242 10.53 29.98 -7.26
C ILE A 242 10.14 30.68 -5.96
N LEU A 243 9.53 29.96 -5.01
CA LEU A 243 9.14 30.50 -3.70
C LEU A 243 10.36 30.95 -2.89
N GLU A 244 11.45 30.17 -2.91
CA GLU A 244 12.71 30.51 -2.25
C GLU A 244 13.27 31.82 -2.80
N VAL A 245 13.42 31.93 -4.13
CA VAL A 245 13.88 33.17 -4.78
C VAL A 245 13.00 34.35 -4.40
N LEU A 246 11.67 34.22 -4.50
CA LEU A 246 10.72 35.27 -4.14
C LEU A 246 10.82 35.68 -2.65
N SER A 247 11.09 34.74 -1.76
CA SER A 247 11.21 34.99 -0.32
C SER A 247 12.56 35.59 0.10
N SER A 248 13.63 35.25 -0.63
CA SER A 248 15.00 35.68 -0.35
C SER A 248 15.33 37.06 -0.91
N SER A 249 14.58 37.52 -1.92
CA SER A 249 14.72 38.86 -2.49
C SER A 249 14.18 39.93 -1.53
N GLU A 250 15.04 40.45 -0.66
CA GLU A 250 14.77 41.66 0.13
C GLU A 250 14.90 42.91 -0.77
N GLY A 251 13.79 43.46 -1.26
CA GLY A 251 13.77 44.69 -2.05
C GLY A 251 12.93 44.62 -3.33
N ASN A 252 13.24 45.46 -4.31
CA ASN A 252 12.55 45.47 -5.60
C ASN A 252 13.07 44.32 -6.48
N ILE A 253 12.31 43.24 -6.60
CA ILE A 253 12.61 42.06 -7.45
C ILE A 253 12.93 42.43 -8.90
N LEU A 254 12.41 43.55 -9.40
CA LEU A 254 12.67 44.02 -10.76
C LEU A 254 14.11 44.50 -10.98
N GLU A 255 14.89 44.69 -9.91
CA GLU A 255 16.28 45.11 -9.96
C GLU A 255 17.26 43.94 -9.82
N ASP A 256 16.78 42.74 -9.45
CA ASP A 256 17.58 41.53 -9.36
C ASP A 256 17.55 40.75 -10.67
N GLU A 257 18.53 41.04 -11.55
CA GLU A 257 18.70 40.33 -12.83
C GLU A 257 18.85 38.81 -12.64
N THR A 258 19.41 38.36 -11.52
CA THR A 258 19.61 36.93 -11.26
C THR A 258 18.28 36.25 -10.92
N ALA A 259 17.45 36.88 -10.10
CA ALA A 259 16.10 36.42 -9.82
C ALA A 259 15.24 36.37 -11.09
N ILE A 260 15.29 37.41 -11.94
CA ILE A 260 14.55 37.46 -13.21
C ILE A 260 14.96 36.31 -14.15
N SER A 261 16.27 36.04 -14.25
CA SER A 261 16.80 34.94 -15.08
C SER A 261 16.37 33.56 -14.57
N ILE A 262 16.42 33.34 -13.25
CA ILE A 262 15.99 32.08 -12.63
C ILE A 262 14.47 31.89 -12.80
N LEU A 263 13.66 32.93 -12.61
CA LEU A 263 12.21 32.87 -12.80
C LEU A 263 11.84 32.59 -14.26
N SER A 264 12.51 33.23 -15.22
CA SER A 264 12.26 33.03 -16.65
C SER A 264 12.60 31.61 -17.11
N SER A 265 13.76 31.09 -16.70
CA SER A 265 14.18 29.72 -17.01
C SER A 265 13.28 28.67 -16.33
N SER A 266 12.94 28.87 -15.06
CA SER A 266 12.04 27.97 -14.31
C SER A 266 10.63 27.94 -14.90
N LYS A 267 10.11 29.09 -15.33
CA LYS A 267 8.81 29.19 -16.02
C LYS A 267 8.81 28.43 -17.34
N THR A 268 9.86 28.57 -18.14
CA THR A 268 9.97 27.90 -19.45
C THR A 268 10.02 26.38 -19.25
N LEU A 269 10.86 25.91 -18.32
CA LEU A 269 10.97 24.50 -17.99
C LEU A 269 9.66 23.93 -17.42
N SER A 270 8.97 24.67 -16.55
CA SER A 270 7.67 24.29 -16.00
C SER A 270 6.61 24.11 -17.10
N GLN A 271 6.58 25.01 -18.09
CA GLN A 271 5.68 24.89 -19.25
C GLN A 271 5.98 23.63 -20.07
N GLU A 272 7.26 23.38 -20.39
CA GLU A 272 7.67 22.19 -21.14
C GLU A 272 7.30 20.88 -20.40
N ILE A 273 7.53 20.82 -19.09
CA ILE A 273 7.19 19.64 -18.28
C ILE A 273 5.66 19.47 -18.20
N THR A 274 4.90 20.55 -18.09
CA THR A 274 3.43 20.50 -18.05
C THR A 274 2.87 19.95 -19.37
N GLU A 275 3.42 20.34 -20.51
CA GLU A 275 3.04 19.79 -21.81
C GLU A 275 3.38 18.30 -21.93
N LYS A 276 4.59 17.90 -21.52
CA LYS A 276 4.99 16.47 -21.48
C LYS A 276 4.07 15.65 -20.59
N GLN A 277 3.70 16.18 -19.41
CA GLN A 277 2.79 15.54 -18.48
C GLN A 277 1.39 15.36 -19.09
N ALA A 278 0.87 16.35 -19.82
CA ALA A 278 -0.42 16.24 -20.50
C ALA A 278 -0.42 15.16 -21.60
N VAL A 279 0.70 14.99 -22.32
CA VAL A 279 0.86 13.92 -23.32
C VAL A 279 0.94 12.55 -22.63
N ALA A 280 1.69 12.44 -21.53
CA ALA A 280 1.78 11.21 -20.74
C ALA A 280 0.40 10.77 -20.21
N GLU A 281 -0.42 11.71 -19.71
CA GLU A 281 -1.76 11.44 -19.22
C GLU A 281 -2.71 10.93 -20.31
N LYS A 282 -2.68 11.53 -21.52
CA LYS A 282 -3.45 11.02 -22.66
C LYS A 282 -3.03 9.60 -23.05
N THR A 283 -1.72 9.36 -23.11
CA THR A 283 -1.17 8.03 -23.44
C THR A 283 -1.56 6.99 -22.39
N GLN A 284 -1.60 7.39 -21.10
CA GLN A 284 -2.03 6.53 -20.00
C GLN A 284 -3.48 6.09 -20.17
N VAL A 285 -4.38 7.00 -20.56
CA VAL A 285 -5.79 6.69 -20.83
C VAL A 285 -5.95 5.69 -21.98
N GLU A 286 -5.17 5.82 -23.05
CA GLU A 286 -5.19 4.87 -24.18
C GLU A 286 -4.70 3.47 -23.76
N ILE A 287 -3.66 3.41 -22.94
CA ILE A 287 -3.15 2.16 -22.36
C ILE A 287 -4.21 1.52 -21.47
N ASP A 288 -4.84 2.28 -20.59
CA ASP A 288 -5.84 1.76 -19.66
C ASP A 288 -7.12 1.32 -20.39
N SER A 289 -7.51 2.01 -21.47
CA SER A 289 -8.56 1.55 -22.38
C SER A 289 -8.24 0.18 -22.98
N THR A 290 -7.00 -0.02 -23.43
CA THR A 290 -6.58 -1.31 -23.99
C THR A 290 -6.54 -2.42 -22.92
N ARG A 291 -6.13 -2.08 -21.69
CA ARG A 291 -6.14 -3.01 -20.55
C ARG A 291 -7.55 -3.39 -20.12
N SER A 292 -8.51 -2.50 -20.30
CA SER A 292 -9.91 -2.69 -19.86
C SER A 292 -10.55 -3.95 -20.45
N GLY A 293 -10.10 -4.39 -21.62
CA GLY A 293 -10.50 -5.65 -22.23
C GLY A 293 -10.27 -6.90 -21.37
N TYR A 294 -9.28 -6.87 -20.46
CA TYR A 294 -8.93 -7.98 -19.58
C TYR A 294 -9.47 -7.84 -18.15
N ILE A 295 -10.18 -6.76 -17.82
CA ILE A 295 -10.86 -6.58 -16.52
C ILE A 295 -11.75 -7.79 -16.16
N PRO A 296 -12.52 -8.40 -17.09
CA PRO A 296 -13.34 -9.56 -16.77
C PRO A 296 -12.51 -10.76 -16.28
N VAL A 297 -11.29 -10.94 -16.81
CA VAL A 297 -10.39 -12.03 -16.40
C VAL A 297 -9.86 -11.79 -14.99
N ALA A 298 -9.41 -10.56 -14.73
CA ALA A 298 -8.90 -10.16 -13.43
C ALA A 298 -9.98 -10.23 -12.34
N SER A 299 -11.20 -9.77 -12.65
CA SER A 299 -12.36 -9.81 -11.74
C SER A 299 -12.75 -11.25 -11.42
N HIS A 300 -12.81 -12.10 -12.45
CA HIS A 300 -13.04 -13.54 -12.29
C HIS A 300 -11.99 -14.17 -11.37
N GLY A 301 -10.71 -13.84 -11.56
CA GLY A 301 -9.63 -14.30 -10.70
C GLY A 301 -9.77 -13.83 -9.25
N ALA A 302 -10.10 -12.56 -9.03
CA ALA A 302 -10.28 -12.02 -7.69
C ALA A 302 -11.40 -12.74 -6.93
N ILE A 303 -12.55 -12.98 -7.57
CA ILE A 303 -13.67 -13.73 -6.97
C ILE A 303 -13.23 -15.12 -6.54
N LEU A 304 -12.50 -15.84 -7.40
CA LEU A 304 -12.00 -17.16 -7.08
C LEU A 304 -11.04 -17.14 -5.88
N PHE A 305 -10.16 -16.14 -5.79
CA PHE A 305 -9.26 -15.99 -4.66
C PHE A 305 -10.02 -15.82 -3.34
N PHE A 306 -11.00 -14.91 -3.28
CA PHE A 306 -11.77 -14.70 -2.05
C PHE A 306 -12.61 -15.93 -1.68
N CYS A 307 -13.17 -16.65 -2.66
CA CYS A 307 -13.84 -17.93 -2.40
C CYS A 307 -12.92 -18.96 -1.74
N ILE A 308 -11.66 -19.04 -2.17
CA ILE A 308 -10.65 -19.94 -1.59
C ILE A 308 -10.25 -19.43 -0.20
N ALA A 309 -10.05 -18.13 -0.05
CA ALA A 309 -9.64 -17.53 1.21
C ALA A 309 -10.71 -17.69 2.30
N ASP A 310 -11.98 -17.75 1.93
CA ASP A 310 -13.09 -18.00 2.85
C ASP A 310 -13.20 -19.47 3.30
N LEU A 311 -12.53 -20.41 2.62
CA LEU A 311 -12.47 -21.81 3.07
C LEU A 311 -11.79 -21.96 4.43
N GLY A 312 -10.90 -21.03 4.80
CA GLY A 312 -10.28 -20.99 6.11
C GLY A 312 -11.29 -20.82 7.26
N ASN A 313 -12.51 -20.34 6.97
CA ASN A 313 -13.60 -20.27 7.96
C ASN A 313 -14.26 -21.63 8.22
N ILE A 314 -14.08 -22.60 7.31
CA ILE A 314 -14.59 -23.97 7.46
C ILE A 314 -13.57 -24.80 8.23
N ASP A 315 -12.31 -24.76 7.80
CA ASP A 315 -11.21 -25.47 8.46
C ASP A 315 -9.95 -24.59 8.42
N PRO A 316 -9.29 -24.34 9.57
CA PRO A 316 -8.05 -23.58 9.62
C PRO A 316 -6.92 -24.13 8.76
N MET A 317 -6.95 -25.41 8.37
CA MET A 317 -5.98 -26.02 7.45
C MET A 317 -6.12 -25.54 6.00
N TYR A 318 -7.28 -24.98 5.61
CA TYR A 318 -7.54 -24.49 4.26
C TYR A 318 -7.01 -23.07 4.06
N GLN A 319 -5.70 -22.91 4.17
CA GLN A 319 -5.01 -21.65 3.97
C GLN A 319 -4.13 -21.70 2.73
N TYR A 320 -4.28 -20.69 1.88
CA TYR A 320 -3.53 -20.54 0.65
C TYR A 320 -2.92 -19.15 0.60
N SER A 321 -1.64 -19.07 0.26
CA SER A 321 -0.97 -17.78 0.11
C SER A 321 -1.36 -17.10 -1.20
N LEU A 322 -1.38 -15.77 -1.20
CA LEU A 322 -1.56 -14.98 -2.41
C LEU A 322 -0.48 -15.29 -3.46
N THR A 323 0.77 -15.51 -3.02
CA THR A 323 1.88 -15.89 -3.91
C THR A 323 1.61 -17.20 -4.64
N TRP A 324 1.10 -18.22 -3.94
CA TRP A 324 0.73 -19.50 -4.57
C TRP A 324 -0.38 -19.30 -5.62
N PHE A 325 -1.40 -18.51 -5.27
CA PHE A 325 -2.52 -18.22 -6.18
C PHE A 325 -2.05 -17.48 -7.44
N VAL A 326 -1.21 -16.46 -7.28
CA VAL A 326 -0.64 -15.68 -8.39
C VAL A 326 0.22 -16.56 -9.30
N ASN A 327 1.02 -17.48 -8.73
CA ASN A 327 1.81 -18.42 -9.53
C ASN A 327 0.90 -19.33 -10.37
N LEU A 328 -0.19 -19.86 -9.80
CA LEU A 328 -1.18 -20.64 -10.56
C LEU A 328 -1.87 -19.82 -11.65
N TYR A 329 -2.18 -18.55 -11.36
CA TYR A 329 -2.77 -17.64 -12.34
C TYR A 329 -1.84 -17.44 -13.55
N ILE A 330 -0.56 -17.16 -13.31
CA ILE A 330 0.45 -17.03 -14.37
C ILE A 330 0.59 -18.33 -15.17
N MET A 331 0.65 -19.48 -14.50
CA MET A 331 0.73 -20.78 -15.17
C MET A 331 -0.52 -21.07 -16.03
N SER A 332 -1.70 -20.66 -15.55
CA SER A 332 -2.94 -20.84 -16.29
C SER A 332 -3.04 -19.95 -17.53
N ILE A 333 -2.56 -18.71 -17.45
CA ILE A 333 -2.48 -17.82 -18.62
C ILE A 333 -1.61 -18.47 -19.70
N LYS A 334 -0.42 -18.96 -19.33
CA LYS A 334 0.53 -19.60 -20.27
C LYS A 334 0.03 -20.90 -20.91
N SER A 335 -0.81 -21.66 -20.19
CA SER A 335 -1.34 -22.96 -20.66
C SER A 335 -2.69 -22.86 -21.36
N SER A 336 -3.33 -21.69 -21.35
CA SER A 336 -4.62 -21.47 -21.98
C SER A 336 -4.50 -21.32 -23.50
N GLU A 337 -5.53 -21.75 -24.22
CA GLU A 337 -5.57 -21.71 -25.69
C GLU A 337 -5.54 -20.25 -26.22
N PRO A 338 -4.54 -19.88 -27.05
CA PRO A 338 -4.42 -18.54 -27.60
C PRO A 338 -5.55 -18.25 -28.59
N SER A 339 -5.95 -16.99 -28.69
CA SER A 339 -6.95 -16.52 -29.66
C SER A 339 -6.72 -15.04 -29.96
N ASP A 340 -6.84 -14.66 -31.22
CA ASP A 340 -6.72 -13.26 -31.66
C ASP A 340 -7.98 -12.44 -31.32
N ASP A 341 -9.12 -13.11 -31.16
CA ASP A 341 -10.35 -12.49 -30.70
C ASP A 341 -10.34 -12.34 -29.17
N LEU A 342 -10.41 -11.09 -28.69
CA LEU A 342 -10.35 -10.77 -27.27
C LEU A 342 -11.47 -11.48 -26.48
N ALA A 343 -12.69 -11.53 -27.00
CA ALA A 343 -13.82 -12.15 -26.29
C ALA A 343 -13.60 -13.66 -26.10
N THR A 344 -13.14 -14.33 -27.15
CA THR A 344 -12.77 -15.76 -27.11
C THR A 344 -11.57 -15.99 -26.21
N ARG A 345 -10.53 -15.15 -26.27
CA ARG A 345 -9.35 -15.23 -25.39
C ARG A 345 -9.72 -15.10 -23.91
N VAL A 346 -10.56 -14.12 -23.57
CA VAL A 346 -11.06 -13.91 -22.19
C VAL A 346 -11.81 -15.14 -21.69
N LYS A 347 -12.66 -15.75 -22.53
CA LYS A 347 -13.36 -16.99 -22.17
C LYS A 347 -12.39 -18.15 -21.92
N ASN A 348 -11.43 -18.35 -22.83
CA ASN A 348 -10.42 -19.41 -22.70
C ASN A 348 -9.59 -19.26 -21.42
N LEU A 349 -9.19 -18.04 -21.08
CA LEU A 349 -8.48 -17.71 -19.84
C LEU A 349 -9.31 -18.07 -18.60
N ASN A 350 -10.56 -17.62 -18.55
CA ASN A 350 -11.45 -17.86 -17.42
C ASN A 350 -11.78 -19.35 -17.25
N ASP A 351 -12.09 -20.05 -18.33
CA ASP A 351 -12.42 -21.48 -18.30
C ASP A 351 -11.21 -22.32 -17.88
N ASN A 352 -10.02 -22.01 -18.40
CA ASN A 352 -8.80 -22.70 -18.01
C ASN A 352 -8.46 -22.44 -16.54
N PHE A 353 -8.51 -21.18 -16.10
CA PHE A 353 -8.14 -20.82 -14.74
C PHE A 353 -9.09 -21.44 -13.71
N THR A 354 -10.39 -21.43 -13.99
CA THR A 354 -11.40 -22.11 -13.15
C THR A 354 -11.07 -23.60 -12.98
N LYS A 355 -10.72 -24.29 -14.08
CA LYS A 355 -10.37 -25.73 -14.04
C LYS A 355 -9.08 -25.99 -13.26
N VAL A 356 -8.06 -25.15 -13.46
CA VAL A 356 -6.76 -25.26 -12.78
C VAL A 356 -6.93 -25.06 -11.28
N ILE A 357 -7.65 -24.00 -10.87
CA ILE A 357 -7.93 -23.71 -9.47
C ILE A 357 -8.74 -24.84 -8.83
N TYR A 358 -9.85 -25.24 -9.48
CA TYR A 358 -10.69 -26.32 -8.98
C TYR A 358 -9.89 -27.60 -8.71
N ARG A 359 -9.07 -28.04 -9.67
CA ARG A 359 -8.25 -29.26 -9.53
C ARG A 359 -7.22 -29.15 -8.42
N ASN A 360 -6.54 -28.00 -8.29
CA ASN A 360 -5.49 -27.85 -7.28
C ASN A 360 -6.08 -27.75 -5.86
N VAL A 361 -7.15 -26.98 -5.68
CA VAL A 361 -7.81 -26.83 -4.37
C VAL A 361 -8.47 -28.15 -3.95
N CYS A 362 -9.27 -28.79 -4.81
CA CYS A 362 -9.93 -30.06 -4.45
C CYS A 362 -8.97 -31.20 -4.11
N ARG A 363 -7.71 -31.18 -4.60
CA ARG A 363 -6.68 -32.15 -4.19
C ARG A 363 -6.24 -31.99 -2.74
N SER A 364 -6.33 -30.78 -2.20
CA SER A 364 -5.95 -30.45 -0.82
C SER A 364 -7.11 -30.45 0.18
N LEU A 365 -8.36 -30.53 -0.29
CA LEU A 365 -9.54 -30.55 0.59
C LEU A 365 -9.86 -31.97 1.08
N PHE A 366 -10.38 -32.06 2.31
CA PHE A 366 -11.01 -33.28 2.80
C PHE A 366 -12.27 -33.62 1.99
N GLU A 367 -12.63 -34.91 1.94
CA GLU A 367 -13.73 -35.41 1.09
C GLU A 367 -15.06 -34.67 1.33
N GLY A 368 -15.40 -34.38 2.58
CA GLY A 368 -16.62 -33.65 2.94
C GLY A 368 -16.67 -32.20 2.42
N ALA A 369 -15.52 -31.56 2.20
CA ALA A 369 -15.44 -30.18 1.69
C ALA A 369 -15.38 -30.11 0.15
N LYS A 370 -15.13 -31.23 -0.55
CA LYS A 370 -14.94 -31.24 -2.01
C LYS A 370 -16.19 -30.88 -2.80
N LEU A 371 -17.39 -31.12 -2.28
CA LEU A 371 -18.65 -30.71 -2.92
C LEU A 371 -19.04 -29.27 -2.56
N LEU A 372 -18.71 -28.84 -1.34
CA LEU A 372 -19.01 -27.49 -0.85
C LEU A 372 -18.25 -26.44 -1.66
N PHE A 373 -16.95 -26.65 -1.90
CA PHE A 373 -16.13 -25.71 -2.65
C PHE A 373 -16.65 -25.36 -4.07
N PRO A 374 -16.92 -26.33 -4.97
CA PRO A 374 -17.46 -26.02 -6.30
C PRO A 374 -18.84 -25.37 -6.25
N LEU A 375 -19.68 -25.71 -5.26
CA LEU A 375 -20.95 -25.02 -5.06
C LEU A 375 -20.72 -23.54 -4.74
N THR A 376 -19.84 -23.24 -3.79
CA THR A 376 -19.49 -21.86 -3.40
C THR A 376 -18.88 -21.09 -4.57
N MET A 377 -17.95 -21.70 -5.32
CA MET A 377 -17.39 -21.11 -6.54
C MET A 377 -18.48 -20.77 -7.56
N CYS A 378 -19.37 -21.71 -7.88
CA CYS A 378 -20.44 -21.49 -8.85
C CYS A 378 -21.38 -20.36 -8.41
N VAL A 379 -21.78 -20.34 -7.14
CA VAL A 379 -22.64 -19.28 -6.58
C VAL A 379 -21.95 -17.93 -6.64
N ALA A 380 -20.67 -17.85 -6.27
CA ALA A 380 -19.92 -16.60 -6.31
C ALA A 380 -19.75 -16.06 -7.74
N LEU A 381 -19.44 -16.95 -8.69
CA LEU A 381 -19.34 -16.59 -10.10
C LEU A 381 -20.68 -16.15 -10.70
N LEU A 382 -21.80 -16.77 -10.29
CA LEU A 382 -23.14 -16.37 -10.72
C LEU A 382 -23.57 -15.04 -10.14
N LYS A 383 -23.21 -14.73 -8.89
CA LYS A 383 -23.51 -13.43 -8.26
C LYS A 383 -22.77 -12.25 -8.90
N SER A 384 -21.65 -12.52 -9.57
CA SER A 384 -20.84 -11.49 -10.23
C SER A 384 -21.22 -11.26 -11.69
N ARG A 385 -22.08 -12.11 -12.28
CA ARG A 385 -22.65 -11.90 -13.60
C ARG A 385 -23.92 -11.05 -13.47
#